data_AF-A0A4Q9Z3M7-F1
#
_entry.id   AF-A0A4Q9Z3M7-F1
#
_cell.length_a   1.000
_cell.length_b   1.000
_cell.length_c   1.000
_cell.angle_alpha   90.00
_cell.angle_beta   90.00
_cell.angle_gamma   90.00
#
_symmetry.space_group_name_H-M   'P 1'
#
loop_
_entity.id
_entity.type
_entity.pdbx_description
1 polymer ?
#
loop_
_entity_poly.entity_id
_entity_poly.type
_entity_poly.pdbx_seq_one_letter_code
_entity_poly.pdbx_strand_id
1 'polypeptide(L)'
;MGMISEFKDFIAKGNAMDLAVGVIIGAAFGAIVNSLVSDVITPALLNPALKAAQVENLAELKTDGGILYGKFLAAVISFLVIAFVIFIMVKAINSMKKKEAAAPAAPAGPTQEELLTQIRDLLKK
;
A
#
# COMPACT_ATOMS: atom_id res chain seq x y z
N MET A 1 37.00 -6.83 17.90
CA MET A 1 36.02 -6.97 16.81
C MET A 1 36.25 -5.82 15.83
N GLY A 2 36.15 -6.06 14.53
CA GLY A 2 36.36 -4.99 13.54
C GLY A 2 35.06 -4.24 13.28
N MET A 3 35.14 -2.99 12.82
CA MET A 3 33.97 -2.15 12.49
C MET A 3 32.95 -2.86 11.57
N ILE A 4 33.41 -3.77 10.70
CA ILE A 4 32.56 -4.60 9.83
C ILE A 4 31.72 -5.62 10.62
N SER A 5 32.25 -6.23 11.68
CA SER A 5 31.47 -7.17 12.51
C SER A 5 30.43 -6.43 13.35
N GLU A 6 30.80 -5.28 13.92
CA GLU A 6 29.87 -4.43 14.67
C GLU A 6 28.75 -3.86 13.80
N PHE A 7 29.08 -3.49 12.55
CA PHE A 7 28.08 -3.08 11.57
C PHE A 7 27.13 -4.22 11.24
N LYS A 8 27.64 -5.44 10.99
CA LYS A 8 26.79 -6.61 10.70
C LYS A 8 25.85 -6.94 11.86
N ASP A 9 26.35 -6.88 13.10
CA ASP A 9 25.55 -7.11 14.30
C ASP A 9 24.52 -6.01 14.54
N PHE A 10 24.81 -4.77 14.14
CA PHE A 10 23.88 -3.65 14.19
C PHE A 10 22.72 -3.81 13.21
N ILE A 11 22.97 -4.21 11.95
CA ILE A 11 21.88 -4.43 10.96
C ILE A 11 21.14 -5.74 11.22
N ALA A 12 21.79 -6.72 11.86
CA ALA A 12 21.16 -7.98 12.28
C ALA A 12 20.17 -7.81 13.44
N LYS A 13 20.10 -6.64 14.09
CA LYS A 13 18.95 -6.28 14.92
C LYS A 13 17.72 -6.19 14.01
N GLY A 14 16.87 -7.23 14.05
CA GLY A 14 15.77 -7.48 13.12
C GLY A 14 14.89 -6.26 12.76
N ASN A 15 14.73 -5.31 13.69
CA ASN A 15 13.98 -4.08 13.46
C ASN A 15 14.52 -3.20 12.31
N ALA A 16 15.82 -3.23 12.00
CA ALA A 16 16.41 -2.45 10.91
C ALA A 16 16.21 -3.11 9.54
N MET A 17 16.34 -4.45 9.47
CA MET A 17 16.18 -5.22 8.25
C MET A 17 14.71 -5.22 7.78
N ASP A 18 13.77 -5.47 8.70
CA ASP A 18 12.34 -5.48 8.38
C ASP A 18 11.84 -4.11 7.92
N LEU A 19 12.36 -3.03 8.53
CA LEU A 19 12.07 -1.67 8.13
C LEU A 19 12.63 -1.34 6.74
N ALA A 20 13.87 -1.76 6.45
CA ALA A 20 14.47 -1.58 5.13
C ALA A 20 13.66 -2.29 4.04
N VAL A 21 13.26 -3.55 4.28
CA VAL A 21 12.41 -4.32 3.36
C VAL A 21 11.06 -3.64 3.17
N GLY A 22 10.41 -3.20 4.26
CA GLY A 22 9.13 -2.49 4.21
C GLY A 22 9.18 -1.20 3.36
N VAL A 23 10.24 -0.40 3.52
CA VAL A 23 10.42 0.84 2.74
C VAL A 23 10.66 0.54 1.25
N ILE A 24 11.51 -0.44 0.93
CA ILE A 24 11.80 -0.83 -0.45
C ILE A 24 10.54 -1.36 -1.15
N ILE A 25 9.80 -2.26 -0.49
CA ILE A 25 8.56 -2.81 -1.02
C ILE A 25 7.51 -1.71 -1.16
N GLY A 26 7.39 -0.81 -0.17
CA GLY A 26 6.48 0.33 -0.23
C GLY A 26 6.76 1.26 -1.42
N ALA A 27 8.03 1.59 -1.67
CA ALA A 27 8.44 2.41 -2.80
C ALA A 27 8.15 1.71 -4.15
N ALA A 28 8.50 0.43 -4.28
CA ALA A 28 8.24 -0.34 -5.49
C ALA A 28 6.73 -0.49 -5.76
N PHE A 29 5.93 -0.77 -4.73
CA PHE A 29 4.49 -0.86 -4.84
C PHE A 29 3.87 0.48 -5.25
N GLY A 30 4.32 1.58 -4.66
CA GLY A 30 3.89 2.93 -5.05
C GLY A 30 4.17 3.23 -6.53
N ALA A 31 5.31 2.80 -7.05
CA ALA A 31 5.64 2.95 -8.48
C ALA A 31 4.69 2.17 -9.40
N ILE A 32 4.32 0.94 -9.02
CA ILE A 32 3.36 0.11 -9.77
C ILE A 32 1.99 0.78 -9.80
N VAL A 33 1.51 1.28 -8.66
CA VAL A 33 0.24 2.00 -8.58
C VAL A 33 0.26 3.27 -9.43
N ASN A 34 1.34 4.05 -9.36
CA ASN A 34 1.48 5.26 -10.16
C ASN A 34 1.47 4.96 -11.65
N SER A 35 2.13 3.89 -12.09
CA SER A 35 2.10 3.47 -13.50
C SER A 35 0.70 3.03 -13.93
N LEU A 36 -0.01 2.23 -13.13
CA LEU A 36 -1.39 1.85 -13.43
C LEU A 36 -2.30 3.09 -13.59
N VAL A 37 -2.12 4.09 -12.73
CA VAL A 37 -2.97 5.29 -12.79
C VAL A 37 -2.56 6.20 -13.95
N SER A 38 -1.28 6.47 -14.12
CA SER A 38 -0.79 7.43 -15.11
C SER A 38 -0.80 6.87 -16.52
N ASP A 39 -0.46 5.59 -16.69
CA ASP A 39 -0.25 4.96 -17.99
C ASP A 39 -1.49 4.20 -18.49
N VAL A 40 -2.41 3.81 -17.60
CA VAL A 40 -3.61 3.05 -17.97
C VAL A 40 -4.88 3.84 -17.67
N ILE A 41 -5.16 4.15 -16.40
CA ILE A 41 -6.42 4.79 -16.00
C ILE A 41 -6.55 6.18 -16.61
N THR A 42 -5.49 6.99 -16.60
CA THR A 42 -5.52 8.35 -17.11
C THR A 42 -5.83 8.40 -18.61
N PRO A 43 -5.06 7.74 -19.49
CA PRO A 43 -5.37 7.76 -20.91
C PRO A 43 -6.68 7.03 -21.28
N ALA A 44 -7.05 5.97 -20.58
CA ALA A 44 -8.23 5.17 -20.93
C ALA A 44 -9.56 5.75 -20.40
N LEU A 45 -9.54 6.46 -19.28
CA LEU A 45 -10.73 6.89 -18.55
C LEU A 45 -10.79 8.42 -18.38
N LEU A 46 -9.72 9.03 -17.87
CA LEU A 46 -9.69 10.47 -17.60
C LEU A 46 -9.61 11.29 -18.90
N ASN A 47 -8.68 10.99 -19.82
CA ASN A 47 -8.52 11.74 -21.06
C ASN A 47 -9.80 11.78 -21.93
N PRO A 48 -10.52 10.67 -22.17
CA PRO A 48 -11.79 10.72 -22.88
C PRO A 48 -12.90 11.41 -22.08
N ALA A 49 -12.93 11.28 -20.75
CA ALA A 49 -13.89 12.01 -19.91
C ALA A 49 -13.65 13.54 -19.94
N LEU A 50 -12.39 13.98 -19.95
CA LEU A 50 -12.01 15.39 -20.05
C LEU A 50 -12.32 15.98 -21.43
N LYS A 51 -12.10 15.21 -22.50
CA LYS A 51 -12.54 15.58 -23.86
C LYS A 51 -14.06 15.69 -23.95
N ALA A 52 -14.80 14.76 -23.36
CA ALA A 52 -16.27 14.81 -23.32
C ALA A 52 -16.80 16.02 -22.52
N ALA A 53 -16.04 16.50 -21.54
CA ALA A 53 -16.37 17.69 -20.75
C ALA A 53 -15.96 19.03 -21.41
N GLN A 54 -15.43 19.03 -22.64
CA GLN A 54 -14.84 20.20 -23.33
C GLN A 54 -13.71 20.90 -22.55
N VAL A 55 -13.09 20.22 -21.59
CA VAL A 55 -11.93 20.74 -20.85
C VAL A 55 -10.70 19.99 -21.34
N GLU A 56 -10.37 20.20 -22.62
CA GLU A 56 -9.28 19.47 -23.31
C GLU A 56 -7.91 19.72 -22.65
N ASN A 57 -7.73 20.90 -22.03
CA ASN A 57 -6.54 21.25 -21.28
C ASN A 57 -6.89 21.88 -19.93
N LEU A 58 -7.25 21.05 -18.93
CA LEU A 58 -7.34 21.54 -17.55
C LEU A 58 -6.07 22.29 -17.15
N ALA A 59 -4.89 21.81 -17.56
CA ALA A 59 -3.59 22.38 -17.21
C ALA A 59 -3.34 23.79 -17.77
N GLU A 60 -4.08 24.22 -18.79
CA GLU A 60 -3.94 25.55 -19.42
C GLU A 60 -4.94 26.56 -18.88
N LEU A 61 -5.86 26.13 -18.02
CA LEU A 61 -6.79 27.02 -17.33
C LEU A 61 -6.01 27.99 -16.44
N LYS A 62 -6.09 29.27 -16.81
CA LYS A 62 -5.50 30.40 -16.10
C LYS A 62 -6.63 31.35 -15.70
N THR A 63 -6.49 31.96 -14.52
CA THR A 63 -7.30 33.15 -14.21
C THR A 63 -6.77 34.34 -15.03
N ASP A 64 -7.58 35.39 -15.19
CA ASP A 64 -7.17 36.63 -15.88
C ASP A 64 -5.91 37.30 -15.26
N GLY A 65 -5.48 36.86 -14.07
CA GLY A 65 -4.25 37.26 -13.39
C GLY A 65 -3.03 36.33 -13.60
N GLY A 66 -3.11 35.35 -14.51
CA GLY A 66 -1.99 34.47 -14.86
C GLY A 66 -1.75 33.27 -13.92
N ILE A 67 -2.64 33.03 -12.93
CA ILE A 67 -2.52 31.90 -12.01
C ILE A 67 -2.99 30.62 -12.72
N LEU A 68 -2.06 29.71 -12.95
CA LEU A 68 -2.27 28.36 -13.51
C LEU A 68 -2.90 27.41 -12.47
N TYR A 69 -4.18 27.61 -12.14
CA TYR A 69 -4.91 26.72 -11.23
C TYR A 69 -5.18 25.34 -11.84
N GLY A 70 -5.15 25.27 -13.18
CA GLY A 70 -5.31 24.07 -13.95
C GLY A 70 -4.41 22.89 -13.56
N LYS A 71 -3.12 23.17 -13.38
CA LYS A 71 -2.14 22.15 -12.97
C LYS A 71 -2.42 21.62 -11.56
N PHE A 72 -2.80 22.51 -10.65
CA PHE A 72 -3.15 22.13 -9.29
C PHE A 72 -4.41 21.25 -9.26
N LEU A 73 -5.45 21.64 -10.00
CA LEU A 73 -6.69 20.86 -10.09
C LEU A 73 -6.45 19.48 -10.72
N ALA A 74 -5.62 19.40 -11.77
CA ALA A 74 -5.21 18.12 -12.35
C ALA A 74 -4.47 17.23 -11.34
N ALA A 75 -3.57 17.80 -10.52
CA ALA A 75 -2.87 17.07 -9.47
C ALA A 75 -3.82 16.54 -8.39
N VAL A 76 -4.82 17.33 -7.98
CA VAL A 76 -5.85 16.91 -7.01
C VAL A 76 -6.69 15.76 -7.57
N ILE A 77 -7.14 15.85 -8.83
CA ILE A 77 -7.90 14.78 -9.49
C ILE A 77 -7.06 13.50 -9.58
N SER A 78 -5.80 13.62 -10.02
CA SER A 78 -4.87 12.48 -10.10
C SER A 78 -4.68 11.82 -8.73
N PHE A 79 -4.47 12.61 -7.67
CA PHE A 79 -4.35 12.10 -6.31
C PHE A 79 -5.61 11.32 -5.85
N LEU A 80 -6.81 11.87 -6.10
CA LEU A 80 -8.06 11.18 -5.75
C LEU A 80 -8.22 9.86 -6.49
N VAL A 81 -7.81 9.80 -7.77
CA VAL A 81 -7.87 8.59 -8.59
C VAL A 81 -6.87 7.55 -8.07
N ILE A 82 -5.63 7.96 -7.75
CA ILE A 82 -4.63 7.07 -7.13
C ILE A 82 -5.17 6.50 -5.81
N ALA A 83 -5.69 7.36 -4.93
CA ALA A 83 -6.25 6.94 -3.66
C ALA A 83 -7.42 5.95 -3.84
N PHE A 84 -8.30 6.18 -4.81
CA PHE A 84 -9.41 5.29 -5.12
C PHE A 84 -8.94 3.92 -5.65
N VAL A 85 -7.94 3.89 -6.54
CA VAL A 85 -7.36 2.65 -7.05
C VAL A 85 -6.69 1.85 -5.94
N ILE A 86 -5.90 2.51 -5.07
CA ILE A 86 -5.31 1.87 -3.89
C ILE A 86 -6.40 1.27 -2.99
N PHE A 87 -7.47 2.02 -2.74
CA PHE A 87 -8.60 1.53 -1.95
C PHE A 87 -9.21 0.26 -2.55
N ILE A 88 -9.45 0.22 -3.86
CA ILE A 88 -9.96 -0.99 -4.54
C ILE A 88 -8.96 -2.16 -4.41
N MET A 89 -7.66 -1.93 -4.60
CA MET A 89 -6.65 -2.98 -4.48
C MET A 89 -6.58 -3.56 -3.06
N VAL A 90 -6.54 -2.70 -2.04
CA VAL A 90 -6.53 -3.13 -0.63
C VAL A 90 -7.84 -3.87 -0.30
N LYS A 91 -8.98 -3.37 -0.78
CA LYS A 91 -10.28 -4.04 -0.62
C LYS A 91 -10.30 -5.42 -1.29
N ALA A 92 -9.74 -5.56 -2.49
CA ALA A 92 -9.64 -6.84 -3.19
C ALA A 92 -8.78 -7.85 -2.42
N ILE A 93 -7.60 -7.42 -1.93
CA ILE A 93 -6.71 -8.26 -1.12
C ILE A 93 -7.40 -8.69 0.18
N ASN A 94 -8.03 -7.74 0.90
CA ASN A 94 -8.74 -8.04 2.14
C ASN A 94 -9.95 -8.96 1.89
N SER A 95 -10.65 -8.79 0.77
CA SER A 95 -11.75 -9.67 0.38
C SER A 95 -11.29 -11.09 0.04
N MET A 96 -10.11 -11.24 -0.57
CA MET A 96 -9.53 -12.57 -0.86
C MET A 96 -9.06 -13.27 0.42
N LYS A 97 -8.37 -12.55 1.32
CA LYS A 97 -7.97 -13.09 2.64
C LYS A 97 -9.16 -13.56 3.47
N LYS A 98 -10.28 -12.82 3.41
CA LYS A 98 -11.53 -13.19 4.09
C LYS A 98 -12.16 -14.47 3.51
N LYS A 99 -11.83 -14.83 2.26
CA LYS A 99 -12.29 -16.03 1.58
C LYS A 99 -11.39 -17.24 1.86
N GLU A 100 -10.09 -17.03 2.04
CA GLU A 100 -9.16 -18.07 2.52
C GLU A 100 -9.40 -18.46 3.98
N ALA A 101 -9.84 -17.53 4.83
CA ALA A 101 -10.28 -17.83 6.20
C ALA A 101 -11.57 -18.66 6.28
N ALA A 102 -12.24 -18.92 5.14
CA ALA A 102 -13.45 -19.74 5.06
C ALA A 102 -13.19 -21.17 4.55
N ALA A 103 -11.94 -21.54 4.22
CA ALA A 103 -11.55 -22.94 4.28
C ALA A 103 -11.53 -23.32 5.77
N PRO A 104 -12.15 -24.43 6.21
CA PRO A 104 -12.10 -24.82 7.61
C PRO A 104 -10.63 -24.89 8.01
N ALA A 105 -10.21 -23.94 8.85
CA ALA A 105 -8.91 -23.99 9.47
C ALA A 105 -8.82 -25.39 10.07
N ALA A 106 -7.83 -26.18 9.62
CA ALA A 106 -7.41 -27.33 10.41
C ALA A 106 -7.25 -26.81 11.84
N PRO A 107 -7.84 -27.47 12.85
CA PRO A 107 -8.00 -26.91 14.18
C PRO A 107 -6.67 -26.30 14.59
N ALA A 108 -6.68 -24.99 14.82
CA ALA A 108 -5.50 -24.29 15.31
C ALA A 108 -5.01 -25.10 16.51
N GLY A 109 -3.77 -25.58 16.45
CA GLY A 109 -3.16 -26.25 17.60
C GLY A 109 -3.34 -25.37 18.84
N PRO A 110 -3.31 -25.96 20.05
CA PRO A 110 -3.63 -25.24 21.27
C PRO A 110 -2.87 -23.92 21.32
N THR A 111 -3.62 -22.85 21.54
CA THR A 111 -3.09 -21.49 21.67
C THR A 111 -2.02 -21.46 22.76
N GLN A 112 -1.11 -20.48 22.70
CA GLN A 112 -0.07 -20.35 23.72
C GLN A 112 -0.66 -20.25 25.13
N GLU A 113 -1.83 -19.62 25.27
CA GLU A 113 -2.56 -19.55 26.53
C GLU A 113 -3.06 -20.92 27.00
N GLU A 114 -3.55 -21.77 26.09
CA GLU A 114 -3.93 -23.15 26.39
C GLU A 114 -2.72 -24.01 26.75
N LEU A 115 -1.58 -23.84 26.07
CA LEU A 115 -0.33 -24.52 26.41
C LEU A 115 0.20 -24.10 27.78
N LEU A 116 0.17 -22.81 28.11
CA LEU A 116 0.57 -22.31 29.42
C LEU A 116 -0.36 -22.82 30.53
N THR A 117 -1.66 -22.95 30.23
CA THR A 117 -2.64 -23.54 31.15
C THR A 117 -2.35 -25.03 31.37
N GLN A 118 -2.09 -25.79 30.30
CA GLN A 118 -1.70 -27.20 30.39
C GLN A 118 -0.39 -27.38 31.17
N ILE A 119 0.63 -26.55 30.92
CA ILE A 119 1.90 -26.57 31.66
C ILE A 119 1.69 -26.27 33.15
N ARG A 120 0.87 -25.28 33.49
CA ARG A 120 0.53 -24.95 34.88
C ARG A 120 -0.14 -26.12 35.59
N ASP A 121 -1.07 -26.78 34.93
CA ASP A 121 -1.83 -27.88 35.51
C ASP A 121 -0.98 -29.16 35.65
N LEU A 122 -0.01 -29.36 34.74
CA LEU A 122 1.02 -30.40 34.86
C LEU A 122 2.01 -30.15 36.02
N LEU A 123 2.35 -28.88 36.30
CA LEU A 123 3.25 -28.49 37.40
C LEU A 123 2.60 -28.54 38.79
N LYS A 124 1.27 -28.65 38.88
CA LYS A 124 0.53 -28.76 40.15
C LYS A 124 0.42 -30.20 40.68
N LYS A 125 0.84 -31.20 39.89
CA LYS A 125 1.02 -32.59 40.33
C LYS A 125 2.42 -32.78 40.89
#